data_AF-A0A4Y2U3W1-F1
#
_entry.id   AF-A0A4Y2U3W1-F1
#
_cell.length_a   1.000
_cell.length_b   1.000
_cell.length_c   1.000
_cell.angle_alpha   90.00
_cell.angle_beta   90.00
_cell.angle_gamma   90.00
#
_symmetry.space_group_name_H-M   'P 1'
#
loop_
_entity.id
_entity.type
_entity.pdbx_description
1 polymer ?
#
loop_
_entity_poly.entity_id
_entity_poly.type
_entity_poly.pdbx_seq_one_letter_code
_entity_poly.pdbx_strand_id
1 'polypeptide(L)'
;MYFIISGWLRKIYEKTRLPVVPIYGGFPVKMRTYVGTPIPYDPNISPEELAKKTAEAIEKMILTYQRLPGSIFKALLDRVYEKPKLKNI
;
A
#
# COMPACT_ATOMS: atom_id res chain seq x y z
N MET A 1 7.21 22.08 5.81
CA MET A 1 7.45 22.69 4.48
C MET A 1 8.91 23.10 4.43
N TYR A 2 9.63 22.81 3.35
CA TYR A 2 11.10 22.73 3.25
C TYR A 2 11.70 21.42 3.77
N PHE A 3 11.47 20.36 2.99
CA PHE A 3 12.39 19.22 2.98
C PHE A 3 13.77 19.75 2.56
N ILE A 4 14.81 19.34 3.27
CA ILE A 4 16.21 19.56 2.89
C ILE A 4 16.40 18.92 1.51
N ILE A 5 16.32 19.73 0.45
CA ILE A 5 16.68 19.31 -0.90
C ILE A 5 18.19 19.14 -0.85
N SER A 6 18.66 17.90 -0.69
CA SER A 6 20.08 17.61 -0.80
C SER A 6 20.57 18.17 -2.14
N GLY A 7 21.65 18.95 -2.15
CA GLY A 7 22.10 19.68 -3.35
C GLY A 7 22.33 18.77 -4.57
N TRP A 8 22.54 17.48 -4.33
CA TRP A 8 22.61 16.44 -5.37
C TRP A 8 21.29 16.19 -6.10
N LEU A 9 20.14 16.10 -5.40
CA LEU A 9 18.82 15.94 -6.03
C LEU A 9 18.47 17.15 -6.91
N ARG A 10 18.85 18.35 -6.46
CA ARG A 10 18.70 19.58 -7.25
C ARG A 10 19.53 19.55 -8.55
N LYS A 11 20.80 19.14 -8.49
CA LYS A 11 21.66 19.02 -9.68
C LYS A 11 21.09 18.05 -10.72
N ILE A 12 20.50 16.94 -10.27
CA ILE A 12 19.84 15.97 -11.16
C ILE A 12 18.59 16.58 -11.79
N TYR A 13 17.74 17.24 -11.00
CA TYR A 13 16.56 17.92 -11.49
C TYR A 13 16.92 19.00 -12.53
N GLU A 14 17.92 19.83 -12.28
CA GLU A 14 18.33 20.90 -13.20
C GLU A 14 18.83 20.35 -14.54
N LYS A 15 19.55 19.21 -14.52
CA LYS A 15 20.11 18.58 -15.72
C LYS A 15 19.07 17.80 -16.53
N THR A 16 18.13 17.13 -15.86
CA THR A 16 17.21 16.18 -16.51
C THR A 16 15.79 16.70 -16.63
N ARG A 17 15.43 17.73 -15.85
CA ARG A 17 14.06 18.23 -15.62
C ARG A 17 13.07 17.14 -15.19
N LEU A 18 13.56 15.98 -14.75
CA LEU A 18 12.73 14.89 -14.26
C LEU A 18 12.26 15.20 -12.84
N PRO A 19 10.99 14.93 -12.49
CA PRO A 19 10.42 15.20 -11.16
C PRO A 19 10.93 14.19 -10.13
N VAL A 20 12.23 14.24 -9.84
CA VAL A 20 12.94 13.35 -8.90
C VAL A 20 12.68 13.72 -7.43
N VAL A 21 12.05 14.85 -7.19
CA VAL A 21 11.62 15.27 -5.85
C VAL A 21 10.18 14.79 -5.66
N PRO A 22 9.90 13.89 -4.71
CA PRO A 22 8.53 13.51 -4.39
C PRO A 22 7.80 14.72 -3.80
N ILE A 23 6.90 15.33 -4.59
CA ILE A 23 6.11 16.52 -4.21
C ILE A 23 5.03 16.16 -3.18
N TYR A 24 4.59 14.91 -3.18
CA TYR A 24 3.69 14.33 -2.19
C TYR A 24 4.43 13.23 -1.42
N GLY A 25 4.14 13.10 -0.13
CA GLY A 25 4.79 12.14 0.77
C GLY A 25 4.90 10.75 0.15
N GLY A 26 6.02 10.08 0.41
CA GLY A 26 6.46 8.82 -0.21
C GLY A 26 5.33 7.98 -0.80
N PHE A 27 5.38 7.79 -2.12
CA PHE A 27 4.39 7.12 -2.97
C PHE A 27 3.56 6.04 -2.27
N PRO A 28 2.24 5.98 -2.50
CA PRO A 28 1.33 5.14 -1.74
C PRO A 28 1.59 3.65 -1.99
N VAL A 29 2.31 3.06 -1.03
CA VAL A 29 2.14 1.78 -0.32
C VAL A 29 1.74 0.50 -1.10
N LYS A 30 0.89 0.48 -2.14
CA LYS A 30 0.63 -0.67 -3.04
C LYS A 30 -0.01 -0.18 -4.35
N MET A 31 0.36 -0.76 -5.49
CA MET A 31 -0.12 -0.32 -6.83
C MET A 31 -1.29 -1.15 -7.39
N ARG A 32 -1.77 -2.16 -6.65
CA ARG A 32 -2.90 -3.00 -7.03
C ARG A 32 -3.96 -2.97 -5.94
N THR A 33 -5.20 -2.72 -6.34
CA THR A 33 -6.35 -2.70 -5.45
C THR A 33 -7.11 -4.01 -5.57
N TYR A 34 -7.36 -4.66 -4.44
CA TYR A 34 -8.23 -5.83 -4.35
C TYR A 34 -9.54 -5.42 -3.69
N VAL A 35 -10.65 -5.70 -4.36
CA VAL A 35 -11.99 -5.47 -3.81
C VAL A 35 -12.46 -6.77 -3.18
N GLY A 36 -12.69 -6.74 -1.86
CA GLY A 36 -13.15 -7.90 -1.10
C GLY A 36 -14.63 -8.21 -1.34
N THR A 37 -15.08 -9.34 -0.79
CA THR A 37 -16.51 -9.66 -0.74
C THR A 37 -17.25 -8.64 0.13
N PRO A 38 -18.47 -8.22 -0.26
CA PRO A 38 -19.25 -7.30 0.56
C PRO A 38 -19.57 -7.94 1.92
N ILE A 39 -19.61 -7.12 2.96
CA ILE A 39 -20.13 -7.51 4.27
C ILE A 39 -21.66 -7.29 4.22
N PRO A 40 -22.48 -8.35 4.29
CA PRO A 40 -23.93 -8.20 4.24
C PRO A 40 -24.44 -7.39 5.44
N TYR A 41 -25.49 -6.60 5.22
CA TYR A 41 -26.19 -5.92 6.29
C TYR A 41 -26.90 -6.95 7.18
N ASP A 42 -26.77 -6.78 8.49
CA ASP A 42 -27.46 -7.57 9.50
C ASP A 42 -28.06 -6.59 10.52
N PRO A 43 -29.39 -6.58 10.73
CA PRO A 43 -30.02 -5.67 11.69
C PRO A 43 -29.77 -6.06 13.16
N ASN A 44 -29.26 -7.28 13.42
CA ASN A 44 -29.09 -7.79 14.78
C ASN A 44 -27.71 -7.51 15.39
N ILE A 45 -26.76 -6.97 14.61
CA ILE A 45 -25.40 -6.71 15.07
C ILE A 45 -25.22 -5.29 15.56
N SER A 46 -24.36 -5.11 16.56
CA SER A 46 -23.99 -3.78 17.02
C SER A 46 -23.00 -3.11 16.03
N PRO A 47 -22.91 -1.76 16.02
CA PRO A 47 -21.90 -1.05 15.25
C PRO A 47 -20.46 -1.52 15.55
N GLU A 48 -20.16 -1.85 16.80
CA GLU A 48 -18.85 -2.34 17.25
C GLU A 48 -18.55 -3.73 16.67
N GLU A 49 -19.54 -4.61 16.63
CA GLU A 49 -19.41 -5.93 16.01
C GLU A 49 -19.18 -5.82 14.50
N LEU A 50 -19.88 -4.89 13.83
CA LEU A 50 -19.67 -4.61 12.41
C LEU A 50 -18.25 -4.08 12.14
N ALA A 51 -17.76 -3.18 12.99
CA ALA A 51 -16.40 -2.66 12.90
C ALA A 51 -15.36 -3.79 13.06
N LYS A 52 -15.58 -4.70 14.03
CA LYS A 52 -14.72 -5.87 14.24
C LYS A 52 -14.71 -6.79 13.02
N LYS A 53 -15.88 -7.16 12.49
CA LYS A 53 -15.99 -7.98 11.26
C LYS A 53 -15.27 -7.32 10.08
N THR A 54 -15.36 -6.00 9.95
CA THR A 54 -14.67 -5.23 8.91
C THR A 54 -13.14 -5.30 9.08
N ALA A 55 -12.64 -5.12 10.29
CA ALA A 55 -11.22 -5.24 10.60
C ALA A 55 -10.68 -6.64 10.27
N GLU A 56 -11.39 -7.69 10.68
CA GLU A 56 -11.03 -9.09 10.38
C GLU A 56 -11.00 -9.37 8.88
N ALA A 57 -11.97 -8.85 8.12
CA ALA A 57 -12.02 -9.00 6.67
C ALA A 57 -10.82 -8.31 5.97
N ILE A 58 -10.46 -7.10 6.42
CA ILE A 58 -9.29 -6.36 5.92
C ILE A 58 -8.01 -7.09 6.29
N GLU A 59 -7.87 -7.59 7.51
CA GLU A 59 -6.71 -8.36 7.95
C GLU A 59 -6.51 -9.61 7.09
N LYS A 60 -7.59 -10.36 6.83
CA LYS A 60 -7.57 -11.51 5.92
C LYS A 60 -7.12 -11.11 4.52
N MET A 61 -7.59 -9.99 4.00
CA MET A 61 -7.14 -9.46 2.70
C MET A 61 -5.66 -9.09 2.70
N ILE A 62 -5.15 -8.46 3.76
CA ILE A 62 -3.72 -8.14 3.91
C ILE A 62 -2.90 -9.42 3.94
N LEU A 63 -3.30 -10.41 4.74
CA LEU A 63 -2.65 -11.71 4.84
C LEU A 63 -2.71 -12.51 3.52
N THR A 64 -3.73 -12.30 2.70
CA THR A 64 -3.84 -12.97 1.39
C THR A 64 -2.98 -12.27 0.34
N TYR A 65 -3.10 -10.95 0.20
CA TYR A 65 -2.61 -10.21 -0.96
C TYR A 65 -1.34 -9.40 -0.73
N GLN A 66 -0.92 -9.17 0.52
CA GLN A 66 0.23 -8.31 0.83
C GLN A 66 1.36 -9.05 1.52
N ARG A 67 2.59 -8.97 1.00
CA ARG A 67 3.78 -9.49 1.69
C ARG A 67 4.04 -8.71 2.98
N LEU A 68 4.35 -9.44 4.06
CA LEU A 68 4.68 -8.91 5.38
C LEU A 68 6.10 -9.36 5.79
N PRO A 69 6.91 -8.50 6.43
CA PRO A 69 6.68 -7.06 6.63
C PRO A 69 6.66 -6.29 5.29
N GLY A 70 5.90 -5.19 5.25
CA GLY A 70 5.72 -4.37 4.05
C GLY A 70 7.01 -3.68 3.60
N SER A 71 7.13 -3.40 2.30
CA SER A 71 8.24 -2.63 1.72
C SER A 71 7.80 -1.90 0.46
N ILE A 72 8.14 -0.62 0.34
CA ILE A 72 7.81 0.23 -0.82
C ILE A 72 8.46 -0.33 -2.09
N PHE A 73 9.75 -0.66 -2.03
CA PHE A 73 10.47 -1.20 -3.21
C PHE A 73 9.86 -2.53 -3.69
N LYS A 74 9.55 -3.44 -2.77
CA LYS A 74 8.85 -4.70 -3.11
C LYS A 74 7.47 -4.43 -3.69
N ALA A 75 6.72 -3.47 -3.14
CA ALA A 75 5.41 -3.06 -3.65
C ALA A 75 5.46 -2.49 -5.07
N LEU A 76 6.51 -1.75 -5.42
CA LEU A 76 6.74 -1.25 -6.78
C LEU A 76 7.07 -2.38 -7.76
N LEU A 77 7.93 -3.32 -7.35
CA LEU A 77 8.26 -4.50 -8.17
C LEU A 77 7.05 -5.41 -8.40
N ASP A 78 6.18 -5.56 -7.40
CA ASP A 78 4.95 -6.36 -7.47
C ASP A 78 3.98 -5.87 -8.56
N ARG A 79 4.16 -4.65 -9.08
CA ARG A 79 3.41 -4.14 -10.24
C ARG A 79 3.77 -4.86 -11.54
N VAL A 80 5.06 -5.19 -11.73
CA VAL A 80 5.58 -5.76 -12.98
C VAL A 80 5.73 -7.27 -12.83
N TYR A 81 6.12 -7.74 -11.65
CA TYR A 81 6.33 -9.14 -11.38
C TYR A 81 5.71 -9.56 -10.05
N GLU A 82 4.65 -10.36 -10.14
CA GLU A 82 3.97 -10.89 -8.99
C GLU A 82 4.66 -12.18 -8.52
N LYS A 83 5.39 -12.13 -7.39
CA LYS A 83 5.74 -13.38 -6.69
C LYS A 83 4.54 -13.81 -5.84
N PRO A 84 4.01 -15.04 -6.06
CA PRO A 84 3.00 -15.60 -5.18
C PRO A 84 3.57 -15.69 -3.76
N LYS A 85 2.71 -15.48 -2.74
CA LYS A 85 3.09 -15.84 -1.37
C LYS A 85 3.37 -17.34 -1.34
N LEU A 86 4.48 -17.72 -0.73
CA LEU A 86 4.66 -19.10 -0.31
C LEU A 86 3.49 -19.42 0.63
N LYS A 87 2.65 -20.37 0.24
CA LYS A 87 1.68 -20.94 1.18
C LYS A 87 2.54 -21.60 2.26
N ASN A 88 2.48 -21.09 3.48
CA ASN A 88 2.97 -21.88 4.61
C ASN A 88 2.10 -23.14 4.62
N ILE A 89 2.74 -24.29 4.37
CA ILE A 89 2.17 -25.62 4.55
C ILE A 89 1.93 -25.82 6.04
#